data_AF-A0A7R9WSE0-F1
#
_entry.id   AF-A0A7R9WSE0-F1
#
_cell.length_a   1.000
_cell.length_b   1.000
_cell.length_c   1.000
_cell.angle_alpha   90.00
_cell.angle_beta   90.00
_cell.angle_gamma   90.00
#
_symmetry.space_group_name_H-M   'P 1'
#
loop_
_entity.id
_entity.type
_entity.pdbx_description
1 polymer ?
#
loop_
_entity_poly.entity_id
_entity_poly.type
_entity_poly.pdbx_seq_one_letter_code
_entity_poly.pdbx_strand_id
1 'polypeptide(L)'
;EEQIAAAAIATKHFDAATGMTDKVAALSALASMDGEGAAARDTALQTFYDDADGDMLVLNKWFSIQAMADLPDALERVKKLKEHPDFTLKNPNRCRALVGAFTMSTPHFHDESGAGYQFLTDVLKELDALNPQISSRMAGSLISWRKYDEERGLQMKKNLEELASMDAISKDLFEIVNRGLN
;
A
#
# COMPACT_ATOMS: atom_id res chain seq x y z
N GLU A 1 17.28 -22.76 -5.47
CA GLU A 1 17.49 -22.99 -6.93
C GLU A 1 16.42 -22.35 -7.82
N GLU A 2 15.13 -22.69 -7.70
CA GLU A 2 14.07 -22.10 -8.55
C GLU A 2 13.92 -20.59 -8.35
N GLN A 3 13.94 -20.11 -7.09
CA GLN A 3 13.92 -18.68 -6.77
C GLN A 3 15.10 -17.93 -7.38
N ILE A 4 16.30 -18.52 -7.38
CA ILE A 4 17.51 -17.94 -7.99
C ILE A 4 17.32 -17.80 -9.51
N ALA A 5 16.79 -18.83 -10.17
CA ALA A 5 16.53 -18.79 -11.60
C ALA A 5 15.46 -17.74 -11.96
N ALA A 6 14.37 -17.68 -11.19
CA ALA A 6 13.32 -16.66 -11.35
C ALA A 6 13.87 -15.24 -11.15
N ALA A 7 14.68 -15.03 -10.10
CA ALA A 7 15.36 -13.77 -9.84
C ALA A 7 16.26 -13.37 -11.01
N ALA A 8 17.08 -14.28 -11.53
CA ALA A 8 17.97 -14.01 -12.65
C ALA A 8 17.20 -13.62 -13.93
N ILE A 9 16.07 -14.27 -14.22
CA ILE A 9 15.21 -13.92 -15.37
C ILE A 9 14.62 -12.53 -15.19
N ALA A 10 14.06 -12.25 -14.00
CA ALA A 10 13.43 -10.97 -13.72
C ALA A 10 14.45 -9.81 -13.69
N THR A 11 15.63 -10.01 -13.10
CA THR A 11 16.75 -9.05 -13.15
C THR A 11 17.19 -8.78 -14.57
N LYS A 12 17.38 -9.82 -15.40
CA LYS A 12 17.73 -9.62 -16.81
C LYS A 12 16.69 -8.81 -17.57
N HIS A 13 15.39 -9.03 -17.28
CA HIS A 13 14.33 -8.24 -17.88
C HIS A 13 14.35 -6.79 -17.39
N PHE A 14 14.59 -6.56 -16.10
CA PHE A 14 14.71 -5.23 -15.51
C PHE A 14 15.88 -4.44 -16.12
N ASP A 15 17.05 -5.05 -16.25
CA ASP A 15 18.27 -4.42 -16.77
C ASP A 15 18.18 -4.13 -18.28
N ALA A 16 17.51 -5.00 -19.04
CA ALA A 16 17.35 -4.85 -20.48
C ALA A 16 16.16 -3.97 -20.89
N ALA A 17 15.32 -3.55 -19.92
CA ALA A 17 14.13 -2.76 -20.20
C ALA A 17 14.48 -1.39 -20.78
N THR A 18 13.93 -1.08 -21.96
CA THR A 18 14.11 0.22 -22.64
C THR A 18 12.97 1.20 -22.38
N GLY A 19 11.92 0.74 -21.68
CA GLY A 19 10.74 1.52 -21.38
C GLY A 19 10.15 1.17 -20.01
N MET A 20 9.33 2.08 -19.49
CA MET A 20 8.76 1.98 -18.15
C MET A 20 7.82 0.76 -17.99
N THR A 21 7.16 0.31 -19.05
CA THR A 21 6.27 -0.87 -18.99
C THR A 21 7.02 -2.13 -18.59
N ASP A 22 8.10 -2.45 -19.32
CA ASP A 22 8.92 -3.64 -19.06
C ASP A 22 9.64 -3.52 -17.73
N LYS A 23 10.17 -2.31 -17.43
CA LYS A 23 10.88 -2.05 -16.18
C LYS A 23 9.99 -2.23 -14.95
N VAL A 24 8.75 -1.72 -14.99
CA VAL A 24 7.76 -1.91 -13.92
C VAL A 24 7.32 -3.36 -13.80
N ALA A 25 7.12 -4.07 -14.92
CA ALA A 25 6.72 -5.47 -14.89
C ALA A 25 7.80 -6.35 -14.24
N ALA A 26 9.06 -6.17 -14.65
CA ALA A 26 10.20 -6.87 -14.07
C ALA A 26 10.40 -6.50 -12.59
N LEU A 27 10.30 -5.22 -12.24
CA LEU A 27 10.41 -4.77 -10.85
C LEU A 27 9.29 -5.33 -9.97
N SER A 28 8.05 -5.41 -10.47
CA SER A 28 6.93 -5.99 -9.71
C SER A 28 7.14 -7.48 -9.41
N ALA A 29 7.72 -8.24 -10.36
CA ALA A 29 8.08 -9.63 -10.12
C ALA A 29 9.20 -9.76 -9.08
N LEU A 30 10.22 -8.90 -9.14
CA LEU A 30 11.30 -8.85 -8.16
C LEU A 30 10.80 -8.41 -6.77
N ALA A 31 9.87 -7.46 -6.70
CA ALA A 31 9.38 -6.84 -5.48
C ALA A 31 8.82 -7.84 -4.44
N SER A 32 8.22 -8.94 -4.91
CA SER A 32 7.66 -10.01 -4.08
C SER A 32 8.64 -11.16 -3.81
N MET A 33 9.91 -11.07 -4.24
CA MET A 33 10.88 -12.13 -3.97
C MET A 33 11.43 -12.03 -2.55
N ASP A 34 11.44 -13.16 -1.85
CA ASP A 34 12.05 -13.35 -0.54
C ASP A 34 13.25 -14.31 -0.62
N GLY A 35 13.78 -14.73 0.53
CA GLY A 35 14.81 -15.76 0.60
C GLY A 35 16.02 -15.52 -0.31
N GLU A 36 16.30 -16.46 -1.21
CA GLU A 36 17.43 -16.39 -2.15
C GLU A 36 17.28 -15.27 -3.20
N GLY A 37 16.06 -14.78 -3.44
CA GLY A 37 15.76 -13.68 -4.37
C GLY A 37 15.78 -12.28 -3.72
N ALA A 38 15.84 -12.19 -2.39
CA ALA A 38 15.74 -10.91 -1.66
C ALA A 38 16.82 -9.90 -2.06
N ALA A 39 18.05 -10.36 -2.33
CA ALA A 39 19.14 -9.48 -2.75
C ALA A 39 18.87 -8.84 -4.13
N ALA A 40 18.29 -9.60 -5.07
CA ALA A 40 17.92 -9.09 -6.38
C ALA A 40 16.78 -8.08 -6.30
N ARG A 41 15.78 -8.36 -5.44
CA ARG A 41 14.70 -7.42 -5.11
C ARG A 41 15.25 -6.09 -4.59
N ASP A 42 16.07 -6.13 -3.54
CA ASP A 42 16.53 -4.92 -2.87
C ASP A 42 17.42 -4.09 -3.79
N THR A 43 18.26 -4.74 -4.60
CA THR A 43 19.07 -4.07 -5.63
C THR A 43 18.17 -3.38 -6.67
N ALA A 44 17.19 -4.08 -7.23
CA ALA A 44 16.32 -3.50 -8.26
C ALA A 44 15.43 -2.37 -7.72
N LEU A 45 14.94 -2.48 -6.49
CA LEU A 45 14.20 -1.40 -5.82
C LEU A 45 15.07 -0.16 -5.61
N GLN A 46 16.32 -0.33 -5.18
CA GLN A 46 17.25 0.79 -5.01
C GLN A 46 17.60 1.43 -6.36
N THR A 47 17.95 0.62 -7.37
CA THR A 47 18.26 1.12 -8.71
C THR A 47 17.08 1.88 -9.31
N PHE A 48 15.85 1.37 -9.19
CA PHE A 48 14.68 2.08 -9.71
C PHE A 48 14.42 3.40 -8.99
N TYR A 49 14.69 3.47 -7.68
CA TYR A 49 14.58 4.70 -6.91
C TYR A 49 15.65 5.73 -7.33
N ASP A 50 16.90 5.29 -7.47
CA ASP A 50 18.02 6.15 -7.90
C ASP A 50 17.78 6.68 -9.32
N ASP A 51 17.35 5.81 -10.24
CA ASP A 51 17.00 6.16 -11.63
C ASP A 51 15.81 7.12 -11.72
N ALA A 52 14.96 7.19 -10.69
CA ALA A 52 13.86 8.13 -10.69
C ALA A 52 14.35 9.58 -10.56
N ASP A 53 15.53 9.82 -9.97
CA ASP A 53 16.16 11.14 -9.82
C ASP A 53 15.17 12.23 -9.34
N GLY A 54 14.33 11.88 -8.36
CA GLY A 54 13.31 12.77 -7.80
C GLY A 54 12.04 12.94 -8.64
N ASP A 55 11.89 12.26 -9.78
CA ASP A 55 10.64 12.26 -10.57
C ASP A 55 9.49 11.69 -9.73
N MET A 56 8.53 12.56 -9.39
CA MET A 56 7.43 12.24 -8.50
C MET A 56 6.52 11.13 -9.04
N LEU A 57 6.34 11.03 -10.35
CA LEU A 57 5.46 10.04 -10.98
C LEU A 57 6.13 8.66 -11.00
N VAL A 58 7.44 8.62 -11.26
CA VAL A 58 8.23 7.39 -11.19
C VAL A 58 8.31 6.90 -9.75
N LEU A 59 8.58 7.79 -8.80
CA LEU A 59 8.59 7.42 -7.39
C LEU A 59 7.21 6.92 -6.92
N ASN A 60 6.09 7.45 -7.41
CA ASN A 60 4.78 6.89 -7.08
C ASN A 60 4.67 5.40 -7.52
N LYS A 61 5.21 5.03 -8.68
CA LYS A 61 5.27 3.61 -9.10
C LYS A 61 6.11 2.79 -8.12
N TRP A 62 7.26 3.33 -7.70
CA TRP A 62 8.14 2.68 -6.73
C TRP A 62 7.46 2.40 -5.39
N PHE A 63 6.70 3.36 -4.85
CA PHE A 63 5.89 3.14 -3.64
C PHE A 63 4.79 2.10 -3.86
N SER A 64 4.06 2.18 -4.97
CA SER A 64 2.97 1.24 -5.27
C SER A 64 3.44 -0.19 -5.43
N ILE A 65 4.55 -0.39 -6.12
CA ILE A 65 5.13 -1.73 -6.33
C ILE A 65 5.49 -2.37 -5.00
N GLN A 66 6.13 -1.62 -4.08
CA GLN A 66 6.47 -2.15 -2.76
C GLN A 66 5.24 -2.39 -1.88
N ALA A 67 4.23 -1.52 -1.96
CA ALA A 67 3.00 -1.65 -1.16
C ALA A 67 2.13 -2.84 -1.59
N MET A 68 2.23 -3.26 -2.86
CA MET A 68 1.54 -4.42 -3.42
C MET A 68 2.39 -5.70 -3.41
N ALA A 69 3.65 -5.64 -2.96
CA ALA A 69 4.51 -6.80 -2.90
C ALA A 69 3.91 -7.87 -1.96
N ASP A 70 3.94 -9.11 -2.42
CA ASP A 70 3.45 -10.28 -1.66
C ASP A 70 4.62 -10.81 -0.82
N LEU A 71 4.77 -10.25 0.38
CA LEU A 71 5.85 -10.57 1.31
C LEU A 71 5.30 -10.69 2.73
N PRO A 72 5.81 -11.63 3.56
CA PRO A 72 5.34 -11.80 4.94
C PRO A 72 5.40 -10.53 5.79
N ASP A 73 6.30 -9.59 5.48
CA ASP A 73 6.51 -8.33 6.20
C ASP A 73 5.91 -7.10 5.48
N ALA A 74 4.99 -7.29 4.53
CA ALA A 74 4.45 -6.22 3.67
C ALA A 74 3.95 -4.99 4.45
N LEU A 75 3.20 -5.19 5.55
CA LEU A 75 2.72 -4.08 6.38
C LEU A 75 3.86 -3.29 7.03
N GLU A 76 4.89 -3.98 7.54
CA GLU A 76 6.04 -3.32 8.17
C GLU A 76 6.86 -2.54 7.14
N ARG A 77 7.00 -3.06 5.92
CA ARG A 77 7.60 -2.32 4.80
C ARG A 77 6.80 -1.06 4.46
N VAL A 78 5.47 -1.15 4.41
CA VAL A 78 4.59 0.01 4.15
C VAL A 78 4.68 1.06 5.26
N LYS A 79 4.73 0.65 6.52
CA LYS A 79 4.95 1.56 7.66
C LYS A 79 6.30 2.28 7.53
N LYS A 80 7.38 1.55 7.23
CA LYS A 80 8.70 2.14 7.00
C LYS A 80 8.70 3.11 5.81
N LEU A 81 7.98 2.80 4.74
CA LEU A 81 7.82 3.68 3.58
C LEU A 81 7.03 4.96 3.92
N LYS A 82 6.09 4.92 4.88
CA LYS A 82 5.39 6.13 5.37
C LYS A 82 6.37 7.12 6.01
N GLU A 83 7.51 6.66 6.51
CA GLU A 83 8.57 7.48 7.11
C GLU A 83 9.65 7.92 6.11
N HIS A 84 9.57 7.48 4.85
CA HIS A 84 10.54 7.80 3.83
C HIS A 84 10.55 9.31 3.50
N PRO A 85 11.72 9.96 3.25
CA PRO A 85 11.80 11.39 2.99
C PRO A 85 10.95 11.87 1.79
N ASP A 86 10.81 11.06 0.75
CA ASP A 86 9.94 11.36 -0.40
C ASP A 86 8.45 11.03 -0.19
N PHE A 87 8.07 10.52 0.99
CA PHE A 87 6.68 10.30 1.32
C PHE A 87 6.07 11.53 2.02
N THR A 88 4.86 11.88 1.63
CA THR A 88 4.06 12.89 2.34
C THR A 88 2.57 12.65 2.14
N LEU A 89 1.81 12.73 3.25
CA LEU A 89 0.34 12.67 3.21
C LEU A 89 -0.29 13.89 2.55
N LYS A 90 0.42 15.01 2.45
CA LYS A 90 -0.07 16.23 1.78
C LYS A 90 -0.23 16.05 0.27
N ASN A 91 0.46 15.06 -0.32
CA ASN A 91 0.35 14.75 -1.73
C ASN A 91 -0.65 13.60 -1.95
N PRO A 92 -1.81 13.85 -2.59
CA PRO A 92 -2.83 12.83 -2.82
C PRO A 92 -2.33 11.64 -3.65
N ASN A 93 -1.44 11.88 -4.60
CA ASN A 93 -0.89 10.82 -5.45
C ASN A 93 0.06 9.94 -4.66
N ARG A 94 0.88 10.53 -3.79
CA ARG A 94 1.79 9.78 -2.90
C ARG A 94 1.02 8.95 -1.87
N CYS A 95 -0.02 9.52 -1.27
CA CYS A 95 -0.89 8.81 -0.35
C CYS A 95 -1.57 7.60 -1.01
N ARG A 96 -2.15 7.79 -2.21
CA ARG A 96 -2.70 6.67 -2.99
C ARG A 96 -1.62 5.65 -3.38
N ALA A 97 -0.44 6.13 -3.77
CA ALA A 97 0.64 5.28 -4.23
C ALA A 97 1.16 4.32 -3.15
N LEU A 98 1.14 4.70 -1.87
CA LEU A 98 1.56 3.82 -0.78
C LEU A 98 0.37 3.18 -0.07
N VAL A 99 -0.45 4.00 0.58
CA VAL A 99 -1.51 3.52 1.49
C VAL A 99 -2.66 2.93 0.69
N GLY A 100 -3.08 3.60 -0.39
CA GLY A 100 -4.13 3.08 -1.26
C GLY A 100 -3.72 1.81 -2.01
N ALA A 101 -2.43 1.70 -2.40
CA ALA A 101 -1.91 0.49 -3.00
C ALA A 101 -1.84 -0.68 -2.00
N PHE A 102 -1.50 -0.42 -0.74
CA PHE A 102 -1.50 -1.44 0.30
C PHE A 102 -2.90 -2.05 0.53
N THR A 103 -3.97 -1.25 0.46
CA THR A 103 -5.34 -1.81 0.61
C THR A 103 -5.75 -2.75 -0.53
N MET A 104 -5.03 -2.70 -1.66
CA MET A 104 -5.20 -3.63 -2.79
C MET A 104 -4.35 -4.90 -2.64
N SER A 105 -3.40 -4.93 -1.70
CA SER A 105 -2.63 -6.12 -1.34
C SER A 105 -3.49 -7.03 -0.45
N THR A 106 -4.48 -7.69 -1.06
CA THR A 106 -5.54 -8.45 -0.40
C THR A 106 -5.06 -9.35 0.75
N PRO A 107 -4.05 -10.23 0.58
CA PRO A 107 -3.64 -11.13 1.67
C PRO A 107 -3.07 -10.38 2.88
N HIS A 108 -2.46 -9.21 2.68
CA HIS A 108 -1.81 -8.46 3.76
C HIS A 108 -2.73 -7.39 4.38
N PHE A 109 -3.58 -6.76 3.57
CA PHE A 109 -4.58 -5.82 4.09
C PHE A 109 -5.65 -6.54 4.91
N HIS A 110 -6.06 -7.73 4.45
CA HIS A 110 -7.02 -8.60 5.14
C HIS A 110 -6.35 -9.71 5.95
N ASP A 111 -5.14 -9.45 6.47
CA ASP A 111 -4.51 -10.36 7.42
C ASP A 111 -5.43 -10.62 8.64
N GLU A 112 -5.39 -11.83 9.17
CA GLU A 112 -6.28 -12.28 10.26
C GLU A 112 -6.10 -11.47 11.56
N SER A 113 -4.92 -10.86 11.77
CA SER A 113 -4.67 -10.00 12.92
C SER A 113 -5.45 -8.68 12.89
N GLY A 114 -5.94 -8.26 11.72
CA GLY A 114 -6.60 -6.96 11.52
C GLY A 114 -5.64 -5.76 11.53
N ALA A 115 -4.33 -5.99 11.56
CA ALA A 115 -3.33 -4.94 11.61
C ALA A 115 -3.39 -4.02 10.38
N GLY A 116 -3.75 -4.55 9.21
CA GLY A 116 -3.96 -3.76 8.00
C GLY A 116 -5.11 -2.76 8.11
N TYR A 117 -6.21 -3.15 8.77
CA TYR A 117 -7.35 -2.27 9.03
C TYR A 117 -6.98 -1.15 10.00
N GLN A 118 -6.29 -1.50 11.10
CA GLN A 118 -5.84 -0.51 12.08
C GLN A 118 -4.88 0.50 11.45
N PHE A 119 -3.92 0.03 10.63
CA PHE A 119 -3.00 0.90 9.91
C PHE A 119 -3.75 1.91 9.02
N LEU A 120 -4.74 1.44 8.25
CA LEU A 120 -5.55 2.33 7.42
C LEU A 120 -6.32 3.35 8.28
N THR A 121 -6.95 2.90 9.38
CA THR A 121 -7.67 3.77 10.32
C THR A 121 -6.79 4.89 10.87
N ASP A 122 -5.57 4.56 11.29
CA ASP A 122 -4.63 5.54 11.84
C ASP A 122 -4.19 6.55 10.77
N VAL A 123 -3.92 6.09 9.55
CA VAL A 123 -3.65 7.00 8.42
C VAL A 123 -4.85 7.88 8.11
N LEU A 124 -6.08 7.34 8.14
CA LEU A 124 -7.29 8.10 7.85
C LEU A 124 -7.51 9.21 8.87
N LYS A 125 -7.26 8.98 10.15
CA LYS A 125 -7.32 10.01 11.19
C LYS A 125 -6.39 11.19 10.90
N GLU A 126 -5.15 10.90 10.47
CA GLU A 126 -4.18 11.94 10.06
C GLU A 126 -4.61 12.64 8.77
N LEU A 127 -5.04 11.86 7.77
CA LEU A 127 -5.34 12.33 6.43
C LEU A 127 -6.62 13.16 6.38
N ASP A 128 -7.60 12.88 7.23
CA ASP A 128 -8.90 13.54 7.22
C ASP A 128 -8.79 15.04 7.48
N ALA A 129 -7.91 15.45 8.41
CA ALA A 129 -7.62 16.85 8.67
C ALA A 129 -6.92 17.57 7.50
N LEU A 130 -6.19 16.82 6.66
CA LEU A 130 -5.43 17.35 5.53
C LEU A 130 -6.25 17.37 4.23
N ASN A 131 -7.02 16.32 4.00
CA ASN A 131 -7.76 16.10 2.78
C ASN A 131 -8.97 15.14 2.97
N PRO A 132 -10.12 15.67 3.43
CA PRO A 132 -11.37 14.93 3.61
C PRO A 132 -11.85 14.11 2.40
N GLN A 133 -11.55 14.57 1.18
CA GLN A 133 -11.98 13.90 -0.04
C GLN A 133 -11.14 12.64 -0.35
N ILE A 134 -9.89 12.62 0.11
CA ILE A 134 -9.02 11.46 -0.06
C ILE A 134 -9.25 10.47 1.08
N SER A 135 -9.35 10.95 2.33
CA SER A 135 -9.68 10.09 3.48
C SER A 135 -10.99 9.33 3.24
N SER A 136 -12.07 10.02 2.86
CA SER A 136 -13.36 9.41 2.54
C SER A 136 -13.29 8.37 1.42
N ARG A 137 -12.56 8.65 0.33
CA ARG A 137 -12.37 7.67 -0.75
C ARG A 137 -11.63 6.41 -0.26
N MET A 138 -10.60 6.58 0.58
CA MET A 138 -9.79 5.47 1.09
C MET A 138 -10.51 4.65 2.17
N ALA A 139 -11.39 5.28 2.95
CA ALA A 139 -12.27 4.58 3.89
C ALA A 139 -13.19 3.55 3.20
N GLY A 140 -13.44 3.70 1.89
CA GLY A 140 -14.19 2.73 1.08
C GLY A 140 -13.65 1.30 1.16
N SER A 141 -12.35 1.10 1.40
CA SER A 141 -11.77 -0.24 1.60
C SER A 141 -12.35 -0.97 2.83
N LEU A 142 -12.74 -0.24 3.88
CA LEU A 142 -13.34 -0.82 5.10
C LEU A 142 -14.85 -1.07 4.99
N ILE A 143 -15.54 -0.44 4.03
CA ILE A 143 -17.00 -0.53 3.89
C ILE A 143 -17.47 -1.89 3.40
N SER A 144 -16.60 -2.63 2.71
CA SER A 144 -16.92 -3.94 2.15
C SER A 144 -16.98 -5.08 3.18
N TRP A 145 -16.95 -4.77 4.49
CA TRP A 145 -16.85 -5.74 5.59
C TRP A 145 -17.89 -6.86 5.57
N ARG A 146 -19.11 -6.61 5.07
CA ARG A 146 -20.17 -7.63 4.92
C ARG A 146 -19.87 -8.73 3.88
N LYS A 147 -18.83 -8.55 3.04
CA LYS A 147 -18.42 -9.50 2.00
C LYS A 147 -17.37 -10.51 2.48
N TYR A 148 -16.77 -10.27 3.63
CA TYR A 148 -15.71 -11.11 4.19
C TYR A 148 -16.30 -12.08 5.22
N ASP A 149 -15.49 -13.04 5.67
CA ASP A 149 -15.85 -13.88 6.80
C ASP A 149 -16.12 -13.06 8.06
N GLU A 150 -16.78 -13.69 9.03
CA GLU A 150 -17.27 -13.02 10.24
C GLU A 150 -16.14 -12.33 11.01
N GLU A 151 -14.99 -12.96 11.17
CA GLU A 151 -13.86 -12.42 11.94
C GLU A 151 -13.30 -11.17 11.27
N ARG A 152 -12.96 -11.24 9.98
CA ARG A 152 -12.48 -10.07 9.22
C ARG A 152 -13.52 -8.97 9.16
N GLY A 153 -14.78 -9.32 8.93
CA GLY A 153 -15.89 -8.37 8.85
C GLY A 153 -16.07 -7.58 10.15
N LEU A 154 -16.01 -8.25 11.30
CA LEU A 154 -16.10 -7.61 12.61
C LEU A 154 -14.92 -6.67 12.88
N GLN A 155 -13.69 -7.05 12.49
CA GLN A 155 -12.52 -6.19 12.64
C GLN A 155 -12.59 -4.94 11.75
N MET A 156 -13.03 -5.07 10.51
CA MET A 156 -13.27 -3.92 9.62
C MET A 156 -14.37 -3.00 10.17
N LYS A 157 -15.46 -3.58 10.67
CA LYS A 157 -16.56 -2.83 11.29
C LYS A 157 -16.10 -2.07 12.52
N LYS A 158 -15.30 -2.69 13.40
CA LYS A 158 -14.71 -2.03 14.57
C LYS A 158 -13.89 -0.79 14.17
N ASN A 159 -13.11 -0.89 13.10
CA ASN A 159 -12.32 0.23 12.57
C ASN A 159 -13.22 1.35 12.00
N LEU A 160 -14.34 1.01 11.35
CA LEU A 160 -15.33 2.01 10.95
C LEU A 160 -16.00 2.68 12.17
N GLU A 161 -16.36 1.93 13.20
CA GLU A 161 -16.93 2.46 14.45
C GLU A 161 -15.94 3.42 15.14
N GLU A 162 -14.65 3.08 15.13
CA GLU A 162 -13.59 3.93 15.65
C GLU A 162 -13.47 5.25 14.88
N LEU A 163 -13.49 5.22 13.55
CA LEU A 163 -13.53 6.44 12.73
C LEU A 163 -14.78 7.28 13.03
N ALA A 164 -15.96 6.64 13.14
CA ALA A 164 -17.21 7.33 13.44
C ALA A 164 -17.20 8.06 14.80
N SER A 165 -16.37 7.58 15.74
CA SER A 165 -16.22 8.16 17.08
C SER A 165 -15.21 9.30 17.18
N MET A 166 -14.53 9.67 16.08
CA MET A 166 -13.59 10.79 16.07
C MET A 166 -14.30 12.13 16.35
N ASP A 167 -13.81 12.88 17.35
CA ASP A 167 -14.36 14.20 17.72
C ASP A 167 -14.37 15.22 16.58
N ALA A 168 -13.35 15.17 15.71
CA ALA A 168 -13.13 16.12 14.62
C ALA A 168 -13.21 15.45 13.24
N ILE A 169 -14.10 14.47 13.07
CA ILE A 169 -14.34 13.85 11.76
C ILE A 169 -14.91 14.85 10.75
N SER A 170 -14.36 14.84 9.54
CA SER A 170 -14.87 15.63 8.43
C SER A 170 -16.24 15.13 7.97
N LYS A 171 -17.02 16.03 7.36
CA LYS A 171 -18.33 15.66 6.81
C LYS A 171 -18.21 14.56 5.75
N ASP A 172 -17.20 14.64 4.89
CA ASP A 172 -16.97 13.67 3.81
C ASP A 172 -16.68 12.27 4.37
N LEU A 173 -15.78 12.18 5.37
CA LEU A 173 -15.45 10.90 5.99
C LEU A 173 -16.62 10.35 6.80
N PHE A 174 -17.30 11.20 7.58
CA PHE A 174 -18.47 10.80 8.37
C PHE A 174 -19.58 10.20 7.49
N GLU A 175 -19.90 10.83 6.35
CA GLU A 175 -20.94 10.33 5.45
C GLU A 175 -20.61 8.91 4.96
N ILE A 176 -19.37 8.70 4.55
CA ILE A 176 -18.90 7.41 4.02
C ILE A 176 -18.86 6.35 5.12
N VAL A 177 -18.31 6.66 6.30
CA VAL A 177 -18.24 5.74 7.43
C VAL A 177 -19.63 5.37 7.93
N ASN A 178 -20.52 6.34 8.13
CA ASN A 178 -21.89 6.08 8.58
C ASN A 178 -22.69 5.27 7.55
N ARG A 179 -22.50 5.54 6.25
CA ARG A 179 -23.07 4.68 5.20
C ARG A 179 -22.52 3.25 5.25
N GLY A 180 -21.25 3.07 5.59
CA GLY A 180 -20.63 1.75 5.68
C GLY A 180 -21.08 0.93 6.89
N LEU A 181 -21.46 1.58 7.99
CA LEU A 181 -21.94 0.93 9.21
C LEU A 181 -23.40 0.46 9.12
N ASN A 182 -24.21 1.15 8.31
CA ASN A 182 -25.62 0.84 8.09
C ASN A 182 -25.79 -0.10 6.90
#